data_AF-A0A2T2R8X8-F1
#
_entry.id   AF-A0A2T2R8X8-F1
#
_cell.length_a   1.000
_cell.length_b   1.000
_cell.length_c   1.000
_cell.angle_alpha   90.00
_cell.angle_beta   90.00
_cell.angle_gamma   90.00
#
_symmetry.space_group_name_H-M   'P 1'
#
loop_
_entity.id
_entity.type
_entity.pdbx_description
1 polymer ?
#
loop_
_entity_poly.entity_id
_entity_poly.type
_entity_poly.pdbx_seq_one_letter_code
_entity_poly.pdbx_strand_id
1 'polypeptide(L)'
;MKVFNLVLATVLLFSLSSCRSQTQLYRLKDVTENQQLLLRKKSIAKPSYGLLIMGQGYLEGQARIALLRGGNVYQTEVVSGNVKFQWREQWQDHEAIIRYQPRSVTEGNLRFSVTFLD
;
A
#
# COMPACT_ATOMS: atom_id res chain seq x y z
N MET A 1 -63.17 17.25 1.26
CA MET A 1 -62.25 16.73 2.28
C MET A 1 -61.12 16.00 1.57
N LYS A 2 -59.88 16.45 1.81
CA LYS A 2 -58.64 15.96 1.18
C LYS A 2 -58.25 14.64 1.82
N VAL A 3 -58.16 13.56 1.04
CA VAL A 3 -57.50 12.33 1.49
C VAL A 3 -56.17 12.23 0.74
N PHE A 4 -55.13 12.35 1.54
CA PHE A 4 -53.70 12.33 1.27
C PHE A 4 -53.28 11.40 0.12
N ASN A 5 -52.98 11.99 -1.03
CA ASN A 5 -51.98 11.44 -1.95
C ASN A 5 -50.57 11.75 -1.38
N LEU A 6 -49.61 10.90 -1.73
CA LEU A 6 -48.17 11.23 -1.79
C LEU A 6 -47.33 10.98 -0.53
N VAL A 7 -47.23 9.73 -0.06
CA VAL A 7 -46.08 9.30 0.77
C VAL A 7 -45.69 7.87 0.40
N LEU A 8 -44.96 7.67 -0.70
CA LEU A 8 -44.28 6.39 -0.97
C LEU A 8 -43.05 6.58 -1.88
N ALA A 9 -42.28 7.64 -1.63
CA ALA A 9 -41.01 7.91 -2.34
C ALA A 9 -39.86 8.14 -1.34
N THR A 10 -39.93 7.48 -0.19
CA THR A 10 -38.94 7.60 0.88
C THR A 10 -38.00 6.39 0.86
N VAL A 11 -36.76 6.68 0.48
CA VAL A 11 -35.56 5.97 0.96
C VAL A 11 -35.24 4.63 0.26
N LEU A 12 -35.08 4.67 -1.07
CA LEU A 12 -34.07 3.86 -1.77
C LEU A 12 -32.70 4.57 -1.71
N LEU A 13 -32.32 5.08 -0.53
CA LEU A 13 -30.92 5.42 -0.25
C LEU A 13 -30.22 4.11 0.08
N PHE A 14 -30.02 3.28 -0.94
CA PHE A 14 -29.00 2.24 -0.86
C PHE A 14 -27.68 2.97 -0.66
N SER A 15 -27.27 2.99 0.59
CA SER A 15 -25.93 3.29 1.05
C SER A 15 -24.97 2.41 0.23
N LEU A 16 -24.48 2.99 -0.88
CA LEU A 16 -23.28 2.55 -1.56
C LEU A 16 -22.17 2.68 -0.52
N SER A 17 -22.04 1.63 0.28
CA SER A 17 -20.96 1.40 1.21
C SER A 17 -19.74 1.21 0.32
N SER A 18 -19.14 2.33 -0.08
CA SER A 18 -17.90 2.34 -0.82
C SER A 18 -16.89 1.61 0.06
N CYS A 19 -16.53 0.40 -0.36
CA CYS A 19 -15.47 -0.36 0.27
C CYS A 19 -14.17 0.39 0.00
N ARG A 20 -13.85 1.37 0.86
CA ARG A 20 -12.69 2.24 0.68
C ARG A 20 -11.48 1.51 1.25
N SER A 21 -10.69 0.89 0.38
CA SER A 21 -9.40 0.33 0.78
C SER A 21 -8.52 1.44 1.37
N GLN A 22 -7.94 1.18 2.54
CA GLN A 22 -7.19 2.18 3.29
C GLN A 22 -5.71 2.13 2.91
N THR A 23 -5.22 3.18 2.27
CA THR A 23 -3.79 3.35 1.99
C THR A 23 -3.03 3.73 3.26
N GLN A 24 -1.91 3.05 3.47
CA GLN A 24 -0.98 3.25 4.57
C GLN A 24 0.32 3.83 4.02
N LEU A 25 0.89 4.81 4.72
CA LEU A 25 2.13 5.47 4.33
C LEU A 25 3.27 5.01 5.23
N TYR A 26 4.36 4.58 4.62
CA TYR A 26 5.60 4.21 5.29
C TYR A 26 6.73 5.09 4.76
N ARG A 27 7.66 5.47 5.63
CA ARG A 27 8.86 6.22 5.27
C ARG A 27 10.06 5.52 5.88
N LEU A 28 11.15 5.43 5.11
CA LEU A 28 12.43 4.98 5.65
C LEU A 28 12.97 5.99 6.65
N LYS A 29 13.45 5.51 7.80
CA LYS A 29 14.03 6.40 8.82
C LYS A 29 15.35 6.99 8.33
N ASP A 30 16.25 6.13 7.85
CA ASP A 30 17.53 6.49 7.26
C ASP A 30 17.78 5.72 5.95
N VAL A 31 17.86 6.44 4.83
CA VAL A 31 18.04 5.81 3.50
C VAL A 31 19.44 5.23 3.27
N THR A 32 20.39 5.49 4.16
CA THR A 32 21.75 4.95 4.07
C THR A 32 21.89 3.57 4.73
N GLU A 33 20.87 3.13 5.48
CA GLU A 33 20.89 1.87 6.22
C GLU A 33 19.95 0.80 5.65
N ASN A 34 20.33 -0.48 5.84
CA ASN A 34 19.43 -1.60 5.58
C ASN A 34 18.21 -1.53 6.50
N GLN A 35 17.00 -1.61 5.94
CA GLN A 35 15.76 -1.56 6.70
C GLN A 35 14.77 -2.62 6.24
N GLN A 36 13.93 -3.07 7.17
CA GLN A 36 12.77 -3.90 6.86
C GLN A 36 11.51 -3.21 7.39
N LEU A 37 10.52 -3.05 6.51
CA LEU A 37 9.23 -2.48 6.84
C LEU A 37 8.20 -3.61 6.87
N LEU A 38 7.67 -3.89 8.07
CA LEU A 38 6.54 -4.80 8.22
C LEU A 38 5.24 -4.06 7.88
N LEU A 39 4.62 -4.49 6.79
CA LEU A 39 3.34 -4.00 6.31
C LEU A 39 2.26 -4.89 6.90
N ARG A 40 1.27 -4.29 7.57
CA ARG A 40 0.15 -5.02 8.15
C ARG A 40 -1.15 -4.46 7.66
N LYS A 41 -2.07 -5.34 7.26
CA LYS A 41 -3.45 -4.95 7.00
C LYS A 41 -4.09 -4.47 8.31
N LYS A 42 -4.74 -3.30 8.28
CA LYS A 42 -5.38 -2.73 9.48
C LYS A 42 -6.57 -3.54 10.00
N SER A 43 -7.32 -4.17 9.10
CA SER A 43 -8.46 -5.02 9.44
C SER A 43 -8.24 -6.42 8.89
N ILE A 44 -8.23 -7.42 9.78
CA ILE A 44 -8.06 -8.84 9.42
C ILE A 44 -9.40 -9.55 9.20
N ALA A 45 -10.54 -8.82 9.28
CA ALA A 45 -11.87 -9.40 9.19
C ALA A 45 -12.17 -10.07 7.83
N LYS A 46 -11.44 -9.68 6.78
CA LYS A 46 -11.49 -10.31 5.46
C LYS A 46 -10.07 -10.53 4.95
N PRO A 47 -9.78 -11.62 4.22
CA PRO A 47 -8.53 -11.73 3.47
C PRO A 47 -8.43 -10.59 2.45
N SER A 48 -7.22 -10.13 2.14
CA SER A 48 -7.04 -9.30 0.94
C SER A 48 -7.09 -10.20 -0.30
N TYR A 49 -7.49 -9.66 -1.45
CA TYR A 49 -7.24 -10.34 -2.73
C TYR A 49 -6.02 -9.79 -3.45
N GLY A 50 -5.52 -8.62 -3.02
CA GLY A 50 -4.37 -8.00 -3.65
C GLY A 50 -3.61 -7.04 -2.75
N LEU A 51 -2.41 -6.68 -3.21
CA LEU A 51 -1.52 -5.72 -2.58
C LEU A 51 -1.02 -4.74 -3.64
N LEU A 52 -1.25 -3.46 -3.39
CA LEU A 52 -0.72 -2.35 -4.19
C LEU A 52 0.36 -1.63 -3.37
N ILE A 53 1.58 -1.57 -3.89
CA ILE A 53 2.70 -0.84 -3.29
C ILE A 53 3.18 0.19 -4.31
N MET A 54 3.31 1.45 -3.90
CA MET A 54 3.92 2.50 -4.70
C MET A 54 5.09 3.09 -3.93
N GLY A 55 6.29 3.01 -4.50
CA GLY A 55 7.46 3.70 -3.95
C GLY A 55 7.72 5.00 -4.69
N GLN A 56 8.03 6.06 -3.95
CA GLN A 56 8.30 7.38 -4.52
C GLN A 56 9.28 8.18 -3.64
N GLY A 57 10.14 8.97 -4.28
CA GLY A 57 11.11 9.80 -3.57
C GLY A 57 12.34 10.12 -4.41
N TYR A 58 13.46 10.35 -3.74
CA TYR A 58 14.75 10.58 -4.35
C TYR A 58 15.85 9.86 -3.56
N LEU A 59 16.83 9.29 -4.25
CA LEU A 59 18.03 8.71 -3.64
C LEU A 59 19.27 9.21 -4.40
N GLU A 60 20.24 9.77 -3.67
CA GLU A 60 21.57 9.97 -4.20
C GLU A 60 22.34 8.65 -4.05
N GLY A 61 22.44 7.89 -5.14
CA GLY A 61 23.00 6.55 -5.15
C GLY A 61 22.00 5.49 -5.57
N GLN A 62 22.37 4.21 -5.37
CA GLN A 62 21.56 3.06 -5.79
C GLN A 62 21.14 2.21 -4.58
N ALA A 63 19.89 1.76 -4.59
CA ALA A 63 19.36 0.80 -3.63
C ALA A 63 18.56 -0.31 -4.29
N ARG A 64 18.51 -1.47 -3.64
CA ARG A 64 17.60 -2.58 -3.97
C ARG A 64 16.43 -2.58 -2.99
N ILE A 65 15.24 -2.74 -3.54
CA ILE A 65 13.99 -2.87 -2.77
C ILE A 65 13.39 -4.23 -3.13
N ALA A 66 13.04 -5.02 -2.13
CA ALA A 66 12.42 -6.32 -2.32
C ALA A 66 11.11 -6.42 -1.55
N LEU A 67 10.07 -6.97 -2.18
CA LEU A 67 8.88 -7.46 -1.49
C LEU A 67 9.11 -8.91 -1.09
N LEU A 68 8.84 -9.23 0.16
CA LEU A 68 9.01 -10.57 0.72
C LEU A 68 7.67 -11.20 1.08
N ARG A 69 7.56 -12.49 0.80
CA ARG A 69 6.43 -13.36 1.16
C ARG A 69 6.94 -14.59 1.90
N GLY A 70 6.50 -14.77 3.16
CA GLY A 70 6.99 -15.88 3.99
C GLY A 70 8.51 -15.91 4.13
N GLY A 71 9.18 -14.75 4.18
CA GLY A 71 10.64 -14.63 4.27
C GLY A 71 11.41 -14.74 2.95
N ASN A 72 10.77 -15.19 1.87
CA ASN A 72 11.38 -15.31 0.54
C ASN A 72 11.18 -14.05 -0.29
N VAL A 73 12.14 -13.72 -1.16
CA VAL A 73 12.00 -12.62 -2.11
C VAL A 73 10.95 -12.98 -3.14
N TYR A 74 9.91 -12.16 -3.25
CA TYR A 74 8.81 -12.33 -4.18
C TYR A 74 8.92 -11.38 -5.38
N GLN A 75 9.26 -10.12 -5.13
CA GLN A 75 9.46 -9.10 -6.17
C GLN A 75 10.67 -8.23 -5.82
N THR A 76 11.33 -7.63 -6.81
CA THR A 76 12.46 -6.71 -6.59
C THR A 76 12.42 -5.53 -7.55
N GLU A 77 12.89 -4.37 -7.08
CA GLU A 77 13.19 -3.19 -7.88
C GLU A 77 14.60 -2.68 -7.53
N VAL A 78 15.34 -2.17 -8.51
CA VAL A 78 16.59 -1.43 -8.27
C VAL A 78 16.33 0.02 -8.64
N VAL A 79 16.58 0.92 -7.69
CA VAL A 79 16.19 2.33 -7.81
C VAL A 79 17.39 3.26 -7.57
N SER A 80 17.38 4.42 -8.21
CA SER A 80 18.37 5.49 -8.08
C SER A 80 17.81 6.82 -8.56
N GLY A 81 18.32 7.95 -8.05
CA GLY A 81 17.87 9.28 -8.44
C GLY A 81 16.39 9.48 -8.09
N ASN A 82 15.61 10.03 -9.02
CA ASN A 82 14.17 10.16 -8.85
C ASN A 82 13.48 8.79 -8.89
N VAL A 83 12.96 8.36 -7.74
CA VAL A 83 12.32 7.06 -7.58
C VAL A 83 10.82 7.19 -7.80
N LYS A 84 10.28 6.37 -8.70
CA LYS A 84 8.83 6.13 -8.85
C LYS A 84 8.60 4.73 -9.40
N PHE A 85 7.99 3.85 -8.61
CA PHE A 85 7.62 2.51 -9.06
C PHE A 85 6.28 2.07 -8.45
N GLN A 86 5.69 1.03 -9.02
CA GLN A 86 4.45 0.44 -8.55
C GLN A 86 4.46 -1.08 -8.71
N TRP A 87 4.05 -1.79 -7.68
CA TRP A 87 3.74 -3.22 -7.72
C TRP A 87 2.27 -3.44 -7.40
N ARG A 88 1.62 -4.30 -8.19
CA ARG A 88 0.25 -4.74 -7.98
C ARG A 88 0.23 -6.25 -8.07
N GLU A 89 -0.02 -6.89 -6.94
CA GLU A 89 0.15 -8.33 -6.79
C GLU A 89 -1.12 -8.98 -6.26
N GLN A 90 -1.35 -10.25 -6.63
CA GLN A 90 -2.34 -11.09 -5.96
C GLN A 90 -1.80 -11.48 -4.59
N TRP A 91 -2.50 -11.06 -3.53
CA TRP A 91 -1.97 -11.13 -2.17
C TRP A 91 -3.09 -11.45 -1.18
N GLN A 92 -3.01 -12.63 -0.57
CA GLN A 92 -4.02 -13.15 0.36
C GLN A 92 -3.59 -13.05 1.82
N ASP A 93 -2.32 -12.74 2.06
CA ASP A 93 -1.77 -12.63 3.41
C ASP A 93 -2.11 -11.26 4.02
N HIS A 94 -2.28 -11.22 5.34
CA HIS A 94 -2.51 -9.97 6.07
C HIS A 94 -1.25 -9.15 6.29
N GLU A 95 -0.09 -9.70 5.93
CA GLU A 95 1.21 -9.09 6.14
C GLU A 95 2.06 -9.19 4.87
N ALA A 96 3.00 -8.25 4.75
CA ALA A 96 4.05 -8.25 3.76
C ALA A 96 5.29 -7.55 4.32
N ILE A 97 6.48 -7.87 3.82
CA ILE A 97 7.71 -7.18 4.24
C ILE A 97 8.34 -6.51 3.03
N ILE A 98 8.65 -5.22 3.15
CA ILE A 98 9.58 -4.56 2.23
C ILE A 98 10.96 -4.60 2.85
N ARG A 99 11.94 -5.18 2.14
CA ARG A 99 13.36 -5.12 2.49
C ARG A 99 14.03 -4.07 1.61
N TYR A 100 14.62 -3.08 2.25
CA TYR A 100 15.41 -2.03 1.62
C TYR A 100 16.89 -2.28 1.87
N GLN A 101 17.70 -2.24 0.82
CA GLN A 101 19.15 -2.47 0.88
C GLN A 101 19.89 -1.41 0.06
N PRO A 102 20.43 -0.34 0.68
CA PRO A 102 21.26 0.62 -0.03
C PRO A 102 22.58 -0.02 -0.45
N ARG A 103 23.12 0.39 -1.60
CA ARG A 103 24.46 0.01 -2.05
C ARG A 103 25.43 1.18 -2.01
N SER A 104 25.01 2.33 -2.53
CA SER A 104 25.83 3.54 -2.62
C SER A 104 25.03 4.78 -2.24
N VAL A 105 24.00 4.61 -1.41
CA VAL A 105 23.12 5.72 -1.03
C VAL A 105 23.82 6.58 0.04
N THR A 106 23.96 7.86 -0.26
CA THR A 106 24.52 8.88 0.64
C THR A 106 23.44 9.75 1.27
N GLU A 107 22.39 10.06 0.53
CA GLU A 107 21.26 10.86 1.00
C GLU A 107 19.97 10.56 0.23
N GLY A 108 18.89 11.20 0.67
CA GLY A 108 17.62 11.21 -0.02
C GLY A 108 16.43 10.99 0.90
N ASN A 109 15.29 10.68 0.31
CA ASN A 109 14.08 10.31 1.01
C ASN A 109 13.29 9.31 0.19
N LEU A 110 12.71 8.31 0.86
CA LEU A 110 11.89 7.31 0.20
C LEU A 110 10.66 7.00 1.06
N ARG A 111 9.49 7.03 0.41
CA ARG A 111 8.22 6.67 1.03
C ARG A 111 7.48 5.63 0.18
N PHE A 112 6.68 4.82 0.86
CA PHE A 112 5.85 3.80 0.27
C PHE A 112 4.39 4.07 0.62
N SER A 113 3.54 4.07 -0.40
CA SER A 113 2.09 4.00 -0.24
C SER A 113 1.68 2.54 -0.43
N VAL A 114 0.98 1.97 0.57
CA VAL A 114 0.63 0.56 0.61
C VAL A 114 -0.87 0.41 0.80
N THR A 115 -1.51 -0.35 -0.07
CA THR A 115 -2.95 -0.63 0.01
C THR A 115 -3.17 -2.14 -0.13
N PHE A 116 -3.71 -2.76 0.92
CA PHE A 116 -4.29 -4.09 0.82
C PHE A 116 -5.69 -3.94 0.19
N LEU A 117 -5.96 -4.73 -0.85
CA LEU A 117 -7.20 -4.68 -1.63
C LEU A 117 -8.18 -5.73 -1.08
N ASP A 118 -9.41 -5.31 -0.81
CA ASP A 118 -10.45 -6.05 -0.08
C ASP A 118 -11.71 -6.25 -0.93
#